data_AF-A0A0R3QSV8-F1
#
_entry.id   AF-A0A0R3QSV8-F1
#
_cell.length_a   1.000
_cell.length_b   1.000
_cell.length_c   1.000
_cell.angle_alpha   90.00
_cell.angle_beta   90.00
_cell.angle_gamma   90.00
#
_symmetry.space_group_name_H-M   'P 1'
#
loop_
_entity.id
_entity.type
_entity.pdbx_description
1 polymer ?
#
loop_
_entity_poly.entity_id
_entity_poly.type
_entity_poly.pdbx_seq_one_letter_code
_entity_poly.pdbx_strand_id
1 'polypeptide(L)'
;MDLFDDILRQASSNTKNASKEIKKIDEAHQMTKKCMNVRLAAERKQLKVVKPPLEKPKPKFVIPKKKAKEDSVVDKSRIVLFLKKREEEKRKALTEKKKQKEELIKLRLQSYGGKANKKLAKQFGSTAVELQQKYGNDREHEEHLKRQQIKEKEEVGRLNCKLRGTVVKALERKKVVEKISAESCGNGPYRVYINKKNTLRHLTKEDSPGPSTSCVLESKSRKIDANIVVKRRLPPSESNFFSLMKKVGDIHCMIDDADHLYMQNLTFGRAQNAIAYKLTKILNGEFYFRQKQSGMAKHPLAHH
;
A
#
# COMPACT_ATOMS: atom_id res chain seq x y z
N MET A 1 -29.13 54.04 -18.43
CA MET A 1 -29.36 52.59 -18.53
C MET A 1 -28.88 51.98 -17.23
N ASP A 2 -29.78 51.34 -16.50
CA ASP A 2 -29.54 50.90 -15.13
C ASP A 2 -28.66 49.65 -15.10
N LEU A 3 -27.51 49.79 -14.45
CA LEU A 3 -26.51 48.73 -14.23
C LEU A 3 -27.12 47.44 -13.67
N PHE A 4 -28.19 47.57 -12.89
CA PHE A 4 -28.92 46.44 -12.31
C PHE A 4 -29.63 45.59 -13.37
N ASP A 5 -30.26 46.22 -14.36
CA ASP A 5 -30.97 45.51 -15.45
C ASP A 5 -30.00 44.78 -16.39
N ASP A 6 -28.81 45.35 -16.59
CA ASP A 6 -27.73 44.68 -17.34
C ASP A 6 -27.24 43.43 -16.63
N ILE A 7 -27.07 43.47 -15.31
CA ILE A 7 -26.68 42.31 -14.49
C ILE A 7 -27.77 41.22 -14.57
N LEU A 8 -29.05 41.59 -14.48
CA LEU A 8 -30.16 40.63 -14.59
C LEU A 8 -30.25 39.99 -15.98
N ARG A 9 -30.04 40.77 -17.06
CA ARG A 9 -29.94 40.25 -18.43
C ARG A 9 -28.77 39.30 -18.60
N GLN A 10 -27.61 39.65 -18.06
CA GLN A 10 -26.40 38.83 -18.16
C GLN A 10 -26.57 37.51 -17.41
N ALA A 11 -27.11 37.54 -16.19
CA ALA A 11 -27.41 36.35 -15.42
C ALA A 11 -28.38 35.43 -16.17
N SER A 12 -29.47 35.98 -16.71
CA SER A 12 -30.45 35.21 -17.49
C SER A 12 -29.84 34.57 -18.75
N SER A 13 -28.97 35.30 -19.45
CA SER A 13 -28.27 34.80 -20.64
C SER A 13 -27.28 33.68 -20.28
N ASN A 14 -26.54 33.83 -19.18
CA ASN A 14 -25.64 32.81 -18.67
C ASN A 14 -26.39 31.54 -18.27
N THR A 15 -27.56 31.67 -17.65
CA THR A 15 -28.38 30.51 -17.24
C THR A 15 -28.90 29.73 -18.44
N LYS A 16 -29.34 30.45 -19.49
CA LYS A 16 -29.78 29.84 -20.76
C LYS A 16 -28.63 29.14 -21.48
N ASN A 17 -27.43 29.74 -21.49
CA ASN A 17 -26.25 29.15 -22.12
C ASN A 17 -25.77 27.90 -21.36
N ALA A 18 -25.68 27.97 -20.03
CA ALA A 18 -25.33 26.83 -19.19
C ALA A 18 -26.33 25.66 -19.38
N SER A 19 -27.64 25.94 -19.45
CA SER A 19 -28.64 24.90 -19.72
C SER A 19 -28.44 24.22 -21.08
N LYS A 20 -28.08 24.97 -22.13
CA LYS A 20 -27.77 24.41 -23.45
C LYS A 20 -26.52 23.53 -23.43
N GLU A 21 -25.48 23.94 -22.71
CA GLU A 21 -24.26 23.12 -22.57
C GLU A 21 -24.52 21.83 -21.80
N ILE A 22 -25.28 21.88 -20.71
CA ILE A 22 -25.68 20.69 -19.94
C ILE A 22 -26.44 19.71 -20.84
N LYS A 23 -27.40 20.19 -21.64
CA LYS A 23 -28.13 19.34 -22.59
C LYS A 23 -27.21 18.67 -23.62
N LYS A 24 -26.21 19.37 -24.15
CA LYS A 24 -25.23 18.80 -25.08
C LYS A 24 -24.40 17.69 -24.42
N ILE A 25 -24.02 17.88 -23.15
CA ILE A 25 -23.26 16.89 -22.39
C ILE A 25 -24.12 15.64 -22.15
N ASP A 26 -25.39 15.81 -21.77
CA ASP A 26 -26.32 14.71 -21.56
C ASP A 26 -26.58 13.92 -22.85
N GLU A 27 -26.77 14.60 -23.98
CA GLU A 27 -26.90 13.98 -25.30
C GLU A 27 -25.65 13.19 -25.69
N ALA A 28 -24.45 13.78 -25.51
CA ALA A 28 -23.19 13.11 -25.77
C ALA A 28 -23.05 11.84 -24.91
N HIS A 29 -23.34 11.94 -23.61
CA HIS A 29 -23.28 10.80 -22.69
C HIS A 29 -24.29 9.71 -23.07
N GLN A 30 -25.50 10.08 -23.50
CA GLN A 30 -26.51 9.14 -23.96
C GLN A 30 -26.06 8.42 -25.25
N MET A 31 -25.43 9.14 -26.19
CA MET A 31 -24.88 8.57 -27.42
C MET A 31 -23.71 7.61 -27.13
N THR A 32 -22.81 7.95 -26.21
CA THR A 32 -21.73 7.06 -25.78
C THR A 32 -22.27 5.78 -25.14
N LYS A 33 -23.28 5.89 -24.26
CA LYS A 33 -23.93 4.74 -23.62
C LYS A 33 -24.63 3.84 -24.63
N LYS A 34 -25.30 4.41 -25.64
CA LYS A 34 -25.91 3.67 -26.75
C LYS A 34 -24.84 2.94 -27.58
N CYS A 35 -23.76 3.62 -27.97
CA CYS A 35 -22.66 3.04 -28.74
C CYS A 35 -21.99 1.86 -28.00
N MET A 36 -21.69 2.01 -26.70
CA MET A 36 -21.14 0.93 -25.89
C MET A 36 -22.08 -0.28 -25.81
N ASN A 37 -23.37 -0.05 -25.61
CA ASN A 37 -24.35 -1.14 -25.56
C ASN A 37 -24.49 -1.88 -26.89
N VAL A 38 -24.42 -1.17 -28.03
CA VAL A 38 -24.39 -1.79 -29.36
C VAL A 38 -23.15 -2.66 -29.54
N ARG A 39 -21.97 -2.18 -29.11
CA ARG A 39 -20.73 -2.96 -29.15
C ARG A 39 -20.79 -4.22 -28.28
N LEU A 40 -21.28 -4.09 -27.04
CA LEU A 40 -21.48 -5.23 -26.15
C LEU A 40 -22.52 -6.23 -26.68
N ALA A 41 -23.57 -5.77 -27.36
CA ALA A 41 -24.55 -6.63 -28.01
C ALA A 41 -23.97 -7.35 -29.23
N ALA A 42 -23.10 -6.70 -30.02
CA ALA A 42 -22.39 -7.33 -31.13
C ALA A 42 -21.39 -8.40 -30.64
N GLU A 43 -20.64 -8.14 -29.57
CA GLU A 43 -19.74 -9.11 -28.94
C GLU A 43 -20.52 -10.34 -28.41
N ARG A 44 -21.69 -10.13 -27.80
CA ARG A 44 -22.58 -11.24 -27.37
C ARG A 44 -23.12 -12.05 -28.54
N LYS A 45 -23.31 -11.47 -29.73
CA LYS A 45 -23.72 -12.19 -30.94
C LYS A 45 -22.56 -13.01 -31.52
N GLN A 46 -21.34 -12.50 -31.51
CA GLN A 46 -20.15 -13.26 -31.94
C GLN A 46 -19.85 -14.46 -31.03
N LEU A 47 -20.06 -14.33 -29.72
CA LEU A 47 -19.92 -15.44 -28.76
C LEU A 47 -21.01 -16.52 -28.91
N LYS A 48 -22.17 -16.21 -29.51
CA LYS A 48 -23.23 -17.20 -29.81
C LYS A 48 -22.99 -18.00 -31.09
N VAL A 49 -22.07 -17.56 -31.96
CA VAL A 49 -21.69 -18.29 -33.18
C VAL A 49 -20.66 -19.40 -32.89
N VAL A 50 -20.02 -19.37 -31.72
CA VAL A 50 -19.16 -20.46 -31.22
C VAL A 50 -19.96 -21.39 -30.29
N LYS A 51 -21.07 -21.93 -30.80
CA LYS A 51 -21.61 -23.18 -30.23
C LYS A 51 -20.82 -24.34 -30.83
N PRO A 52 -20.18 -25.21 -30.04
CA PRO A 52 -19.65 -26.46 -30.59
C PRO A 52 -20.82 -27.29 -31.17
N PRO A 53 -20.65 -27.98 -32.31
CA PRO A 53 -21.70 -28.83 -32.87
C PRO A 53 -22.13 -29.89 -31.85
N LEU A 54 -23.45 -30.13 -31.77
CA LEU A 54 -24.05 -31.17 -30.93
C LEU A 54 -23.31 -32.51 -31.09
N GLU A 55 -23.09 -33.15 -29.94
CA GLU A 55 -22.53 -34.49 -29.79
C GLU A 55 -23.29 -35.50 -30.66
N LYS A 56 -22.58 -36.08 -31.63
CA LYS A 56 -23.02 -37.30 -32.32
C LYS A 56 -22.84 -38.48 -31.36
N PRO A 57 -23.75 -39.48 -31.37
CA PRO A 57 -23.63 -40.67 -30.53
C PRO A 57 -22.31 -41.40 -30.81
N LYS A 58 -21.63 -41.81 -29.73
CA LYS A 58 -20.28 -42.40 -29.72
C LYS A 58 -20.16 -43.56 -30.73
N PRO A 59 -19.28 -43.49 -31.73
CA PRO A 59 -18.96 -44.66 -32.54
C PRO A 59 -18.15 -45.65 -31.71
N LYS A 60 -18.45 -46.94 -31.85
CA LYS A 60 -17.70 -48.04 -31.23
C LYS A 60 -16.21 -47.85 -31.53
N PHE A 61 -15.39 -47.92 -30.49
CA PHE A 61 -13.95 -47.72 -30.55
C PHE A 61 -13.33 -48.79 -31.48
N VAL A 62 -13.03 -48.40 -32.72
CA VAL A 62 -12.21 -49.19 -33.64
C VAL A 62 -10.88 -48.47 -33.71
N ILE A 63 -9.81 -49.10 -33.21
CA ILE A 63 -8.45 -48.56 -33.29
C ILE A 63 -8.03 -48.58 -34.77
N PRO A 64 -7.86 -47.43 -35.45
CA PRO A 64 -7.40 -47.41 -36.82
C PRO A 64 -5.95 -47.90 -36.86
N LYS A 65 -5.69 -48.96 -37.62
CA LYS A 65 -4.32 -49.43 -37.87
C LYS A 65 -3.55 -48.28 -38.53
N LYS A 66 -2.49 -47.83 -37.88
CA LYS A 66 -1.63 -46.73 -38.34
C LYS A 66 -1.18 -46.97 -39.78
N LYS A 67 -1.76 -46.23 -40.72
CA LYS A 67 -1.13 -45.97 -42.02
C LYS A 67 -0.13 -44.84 -41.77
N ALA A 68 1.10 -45.08 -42.18
CA ALA A 68 2.20 -44.15 -42.00
C ALA A 68 1.98 -42.86 -42.80
N LYS A 69 2.40 -41.75 -42.19
CA LYS A 69 2.61 -40.42 -42.78
C LYS A 69 1.36 -39.65 -43.22
N GLU A 70 0.68 -39.08 -42.24
CA GLU A 70 0.24 -37.68 -42.40
C GLU A 70 1.06 -36.88 -41.39
N ASP A 71 2.10 -36.21 -41.89
CA ASP A 71 2.75 -35.15 -41.15
C ASP A 71 1.64 -34.17 -40.78
N SER A 72 1.32 -34.07 -39.49
CA SER A 72 0.47 -32.99 -39.02
C SER A 72 1.21 -31.70 -39.36
N VAL A 73 0.89 -31.12 -40.52
CA VAL A 73 1.36 -29.80 -40.94
C VAL A 73 0.64 -28.80 -40.03
N VAL A 74 1.09 -28.78 -38.79
CA VAL A 74 0.77 -27.74 -37.84
C VAL A 74 1.36 -26.49 -38.45
N ASP A 75 0.49 -25.67 -39.03
CA ASP A 75 0.86 -24.46 -39.76
C ASP A 75 1.57 -23.49 -38.80
N LYS A 76 2.91 -23.57 -38.81
CA LYS A 76 3.81 -22.85 -37.89
C LYS A 76 3.53 -21.35 -37.94
N SER A 77 3.16 -20.84 -39.11
CA SER A 77 2.77 -19.45 -39.36
C SER A 77 1.52 -19.05 -38.56
N ARG A 78 0.51 -19.91 -38.54
CA ARG A 78 -0.74 -19.69 -37.80
C ARG A 78 -0.51 -19.73 -36.28
N ILE A 79 0.37 -20.60 -35.80
CA ILE A 79 0.78 -20.63 -34.39
C ILE A 79 1.51 -19.34 -34.00
N VAL A 80 2.47 -18.88 -34.83
CA VAL A 80 3.21 -17.64 -34.56
C VAL A 80 2.28 -16.43 -34.54
N LEU A 81 1.31 -16.35 -35.46
CA LEU A 81 0.30 -15.28 -35.47
C LEU A 81 -0.60 -15.33 -34.23
N PHE A 82 -1.01 -16.51 -33.78
CA PHE A 82 -1.81 -16.65 -32.56
C PHE A 82 -1.03 -16.24 -31.30
N LEU A 83 0.24 -16.63 -31.18
CA LEU A 83 1.10 -16.23 -30.07
C LEU A 83 1.34 -14.72 -30.06
N LYS A 84 1.63 -14.11 -31.22
CA LYS A 84 1.76 -12.65 -31.36
C LYS A 84 0.46 -11.92 -30.98
N LYS A 85 -0.69 -12.40 -31.46
CA LYS A 85 -2.01 -11.83 -31.12
C LYS A 85 -2.28 -11.89 -29.61
N ARG A 86 -1.96 -13.01 -28.97
CA ARG A 86 -2.12 -13.20 -27.51
C ARG A 86 -1.17 -12.31 -26.71
N GLU A 87 0.06 -12.12 -27.19
CA GLU A 87 1.01 -11.20 -26.57
C GLU A 87 0.54 -9.75 -26.70
N GLU A 88 0.04 -9.37 -27.87
CA GLU A 88 -0.51 -8.03 -28.12
C GLU A 88 -1.75 -7.75 -27.26
N GLU A 89 -2.63 -8.73 -27.09
CA GLU A 89 -3.80 -8.64 -26.20
C GLU A 89 -3.37 -8.47 -24.73
N LYS A 90 -2.35 -9.20 -24.27
CA LYS A 90 -1.77 -8.99 -22.92
C LYS A 90 -1.19 -7.58 -22.77
N ARG A 91 -0.51 -7.07 -23.79
CA ARG A 91 0.02 -5.69 -23.79
C ARG A 91 -1.11 -4.66 -23.72
N LYS A 92 -2.18 -4.83 -24.51
CA LYS A 92 -3.38 -3.97 -24.47
C LYS A 92 -4.08 -4.02 -23.11
N ALA A 93 -4.28 -5.20 -22.54
CA ALA A 93 -4.87 -5.36 -21.22
C ALA A 93 -4.02 -4.69 -20.12
N LEU A 94 -2.69 -4.76 -20.22
CA LEU A 94 -1.79 -4.06 -19.30
C LEU A 94 -1.85 -2.54 -19.47
N THR A 95 -1.95 -2.02 -20.68
CA THR A 95 -2.07 -0.56 -20.91
C THR A 95 -3.42 -0.03 -20.48
N GLU A 96 -4.52 -0.77 -20.69
CA GLU A 96 -5.84 -0.39 -20.17
C GLU A 96 -5.86 -0.37 -18.65
N LYS A 97 -5.30 -1.39 -17.98
CA LYS A 97 -5.15 -1.38 -16.52
C LYS A 97 -4.29 -0.21 -16.02
N LYS A 98 -3.26 0.18 -16.77
CA LYS A 98 -2.48 1.38 -16.46
C LYS A 98 -3.34 2.64 -16.60
N LYS A 99 -4.06 2.81 -17.71
CA LYS A 99 -4.97 3.96 -17.92
C LYS A 99 -6.02 4.08 -16.81
N GLN A 100 -6.66 2.98 -16.43
CA GLN A 100 -7.62 2.95 -15.31
C GLN A 100 -6.98 3.39 -13.99
N LYS A 101 -5.75 2.94 -13.70
CA LYS A 101 -5.00 3.39 -12.53
C LYS A 101 -4.69 4.89 -12.60
N GLU A 102 -4.28 5.40 -13.76
CA GLU A 102 -3.96 6.82 -13.95
C GLU A 102 -5.20 7.71 -13.81
N GLU A 103 -6.34 7.31 -14.37
CA GLU A 103 -7.62 8.01 -14.19
C GLU A 103 -8.04 8.04 -12.72
N LEU A 104 -7.91 6.92 -12.02
CA LEU A 104 -8.22 6.84 -10.59
C LEU A 104 -7.29 7.73 -9.75
N ILE A 105 -6.01 7.81 -10.12
CA ILE A 105 -5.04 8.71 -9.47
C ILE A 105 -5.47 10.16 -9.67
N LYS A 106 -5.79 10.58 -10.91
CA LYS A 106 -6.25 11.94 -11.21
C LYS A 106 -7.50 12.30 -10.39
N LEU A 107 -8.51 11.43 -10.37
CA LEU A 107 -9.75 11.64 -9.60
C LEU A 107 -9.47 11.81 -8.11
N ARG A 108 -8.67 10.90 -7.52
CA ARG A 108 -8.33 11.00 -6.10
C ARG A 108 -7.51 12.24 -5.80
N LEU A 109 -6.53 12.57 -6.64
CA LEU A 109 -5.69 13.75 -6.43
C LEU A 109 -6.52 15.04 -6.51
N GLN A 110 -7.49 15.11 -7.43
CA GLN A 110 -8.44 16.21 -7.51
C GLN A 110 -9.29 16.32 -6.24
N SER A 111 -9.70 15.19 -5.64
CA SER A 111 -10.42 15.19 -4.35
C SER A 111 -9.59 15.76 -3.20
N TYR A 112 -8.26 15.64 -3.26
CA TYR A 112 -7.32 16.24 -2.29
C TYR A 112 -6.88 17.66 -2.68
N GLY A 113 -7.61 18.33 -3.57
CA GLY A 113 -7.31 19.70 -4.00
C GLY A 113 -6.06 19.81 -4.88
N GLY A 114 -5.70 18.75 -5.61
CA GLY A 114 -4.53 18.75 -6.50
C GLY A 114 -3.18 18.54 -5.81
N LYS A 115 -3.20 18.21 -4.50
CA LYS A 115 -2.00 17.98 -3.68
C LYS A 115 -1.77 16.50 -3.40
N ALA A 116 -0.58 16.01 -3.74
CA ALA A 116 -0.19 14.63 -3.50
C ALA A 116 0.15 14.41 -2.03
N ASN A 117 -0.35 13.29 -1.49
CA ASN A 117 -0.14 12.87 -0.11
C ASN A 117 0.63 11.53 -0.06
N LYS A 118 1.46 11.33 0.97
CA LYS A 118 2.21 10.09 1.23
C LYS A 118 1.29 8.86 1.30
N LYS A 119 0.07 9.00 1.85
CA LYS A 119 -0.93 7.91 1.89
C LYS A 119 -1.40 7.52 0.49
N LEU A 120 -1.69 8.50 -0.36
CA LEU A 120 -2.10 8.29 -1.74
C LEU A 120 -0.99 7.62 -2.55
N ALA A 121 0.23 8.13 -2.39
CA ALA A 121 1.44 7.57 -3.00
C ALA A 121 1.63 6.09 -2.66
N LYS A 122 1.48 5.72 -1.39
CA LYS A 122 1.59 4.33 -0.92
C LYS A 122 0.55 3.39 -1.54
N GLN A 123 -0.69 3.85 -1.75
CA GLN A 123 -1.75 3.04 -2.34
C GLN A 123 -1.47 2.66 -3.81
N PHE A 124 -0.78 3.54 -4.55
CA PHE A 124 -0.46 3.33 -5.95
C PHE A 124 0.97 2.82 -6.19
N GLY A 125 1.76 2.64 -5.13
CA GLY A 125 3.15 2.21 -5.22
C GLY A 125 4.05 3.25 -5.91
N SER A 126 3.73 4.53 -5.74
CA SER A 126 4.51 5.65 -6.29
C SER A 126 5.03 6.53 -5.15
N THR A 127 5.94 7.45 -5.45
CA THR A 127 6.33 8.48 -4.48
C THR A 127 5.39 9.69 -4.54
N ALA A 128 5.25 10.41 -3.42
CA ALA A 128 4.39 11.59 -3.38
C ALA A 128 4.88 12.68 -4.36
N VAL A 129 6.21 12.80 -4.52
CA VAL A 129 6.84 13.70 -5.50
C VAL A 129 6.47 13.30 -6.92
N GLU A 130 6.58 12.01 -7.29
CA GLU A 130 6.20 11.53 -8.62
C GLU A 130 4.71 11.76 -8.92
N LEU A 131 3.84 11.55 -7.94
CA LEU A 131 2.41 11.81 -8.11
C LEU A 131 2.12 13.30 -8.31
N GLN A 132 2.78 14.17 -7.54
CA GLN A 132 2.64 15.63 -7.69
C GLN A 132 3.14 16.08 -9.06
N GLN A 133 4.29 15.57 -9.51
CA GLN A 133 4.90 15.96 -10.77
C GLN A 133 4.08 15.50 -12.00
N LYS A 134 3.41 14.34 -11.91
CA LYS A 134 2.66 13.78 -13.04
C LYS A 134 1.23 14.29 -13.15
N TYR A 135 0.59 14.58 -12.03
CA TYR A 135 -0.85 14.84 -11.98
C TYR A 135 -1.23 16.06 -11.14
N GLY A 136 -0.30 16.61 -10.36
CA GLY A 136 -0.54 17.75 -9.50
C GLY A 136 -0.44 19.06 -10.25
N ASN A 137 -1.17 20.06 -9.76
CA ASN A 137 -1.19 21.41 -10.33
C ASN A 137 -0.37 22.42 -9.51
N ASP A 138 -0.01 22.07 -8.26
CA ASP A 138 0.69 22.96 -7.33
C ASP A 138 2.20 22.76 -7.39
N ARG A 139 2.91 23.75 -7.94
CA ARG A 139 4.38 23.76 -8.06
C ARG A 139 5.08 23.95 -6.71
N GLU A 140 4.55 24.79 -5.83
CA GLU A 140 5.12 25.01 -4.49
C GLU A 140 5.11 23.73 -3.64
N HIS A 141 4.03 22.95 -3.76
CA HIS A 141 3.90 21.67 -3.06
C HIS A 141 4.88 20.63 -3.58
N GLU A 142 5.16 20.63 -4.88
CA GLU A 142 6.20 19.79 -5.48
C GLU A 142 7.58 20.09 -4.88
N GLU A 143 7.95 21.37 -4.78
CA GLU A 143 9.22 21.79 -4.18
C GLU A 143 9.30 21.42 -2.70
N HIS A 144 8.21 21.59 -1.96
CA HIS A 144 8.16 21.18 -0.56
C HIS A 144 8.41 19.67 -0.40
N LEU A 145 7.73 18.85 -1.21
CA LEU A 145 7.90 17.39 -1.18
C LEU A 145 9.33 16.98 -1.57
N LYS A 146 9.95 17.64 -2.55
CA LYS A 146 11.36 17.41 -2.92
C LYS A 146 12.31 17.74 -1.76
N ARG A 147 12.14 18.90 -1.13
CA ARG A 147 12.94 19.29 0.05
C ARG A 147 12.78 18.29 1.20
N GLN A 148 11.56 17.82 1.44
CA GLN A 148 11.30 16.81 2.46
C GLN A 148 11.97 15.48 2.14
N GLN A 149 11.93 15.04 0.87
CA GLN A 149 12.60 13.81 0.44
C GLN A 149 14.13 13.90 0.58
N ILE A 150 14.73 15.06 0.32
CA ILE A 150 16.16 15.29 0.53
C ILE A 150 16.50 15.18 2.03
N LYS A 151 15.73 15.84 2.89
CA LYS A 151 15.93 15.77 4.35
C LYS A 151 15.81 14.34 4.89
N GLU A 152 14.79 13.60 4.45
CA GLU A 152 14.63 12.18 4.82
C GLU A 152 15.86 11.36 4.37
N LYS A 153 16.37 11.56 3.14
CA LYS A 153 17.57 10.86 2.65
C LYS A 153 18.83 11.19 3.44
N GLU A 154 19.05 12.47 3.75
CA GLU A 154 20.20 12.91 4.56
C GLU A 154 20.17 12.33 5.97
N GLU A 155 19.00 12.31 6.61
CA GLU A 155 18.85 11.74 7.94
C GLU A 155 19.09 10.23 7.96
N VAL A 156 18.59 9.51 6.95
CA VAL A 156 18.90 8.09 6.75
C VAL A 156 20.40 7.87 6.58
N GLY A 157 21.06 8.71 5.78
CA GLY A 157 22.51 8.69 5.61
C GLY A 157 23.27 8.91 6.92
N ARG A 158 22.89 9.93 7.68
CA ARG A 158 23.45 10.22 9.01
C ARG A 158 23.29 9.05 9.98
N LEU A 159 22.11 8.43 10.01
CA LEU A 159 21.83 7.28 10.87
C LEU A 159 22.65 6.05 10.46
N ASN A 160 22.81 5.82 9.15
CA ASN A 160 23.65 4.73 8.62
C ASN A 160 25.13 4.94 8.99
N CYS A 161 25.64 6.16 8.84
CA CYS A 161 27.00 6.50 9.28
C CYS A 161 27.18 6.28 10.79
N LYS A 162 26.20 6.67 11.60
CA LYS A 162 26.22 6.43 13.05
C LYS A 162 26.25 4.93 13.37
N LEU A 163 25.41 4.14 12.69
CA LEU A 163 25.36 2.69 12.86
C LEU A 163 26.68 2.03 12.47
N ARG A 164 27.24 2.35 11.30
CA ARG A 164 28.55 1.87 10.86
C ARG A 164 29.65 2.24 11.85
N GLY A 165 29.67 3.49 12.32
CA GLY A 165 30.62 3.95 13.33
C GLY A 165 30.51 3.19 14.65
N THR A 166 29.29 2.88 15.12
CA THR A 166 29.09 2.07 16.33
C THR A 166 29.56 0.63 16.16
N VAL A 167 29.35 0.02 14.98
CA VAL A 167 29.85 -1.33 14.67
C VAL A 167 31.38 -1.38 14.65
N VAL A 168 32.02 -0.40 14.01
CA VAL A 168 33.50 -0.30 13.99
C VAL A 168 34.04 -0.17 15.41
N LYS A 169 33.48 0.73 16.23
CA LYS A 169 33.88 0.89 17.64
C LYS A 169 33.68 -0.40 18.45
N ALA A 170 32.61 -1.15 18.19
CA ALA A 170 32.38 -2.44 18.86
C ALA A 170 33.44 -3.48 18.46
N LEU A 171 33.81 -3.54 17.18
CA LEU A 171 34.87 -4.43 16.70
C LEU A 171 36.25 -4.06 17.26
N GLU A 172 36.57 -2.77 17.36
CA GLU A 172 37.81 -2.29 17.99
C GLU A 172 37.88 -2.71 19.46
N ARG A 173 36.79 -2.51 20.23
CA ARG A 173 36.70 -2.96 21.62
C ARG A 173 36.86 -4.47 21.75
N LYS A 174 36.24 -5.24 20.85
CA LYS A 174 36.39 -6.70 20.82
C LYS A 174 37.86 -7.10 20.61
N LYS A 175 38.57 -6.49 19.66
CA LYS A 175 40.00 -6.73 19.44
C LYS A 175 40.85 -6.40 20.67
N VAL A 176 40.54 -5.31 21.38
CA VAL A 176 41.26 -4.94 22.62
C VAL A 176 41.02 -5.98 23.72
N VAL A 177 39.78 -6.41 23.91
CA VAL A 177 39.45 -7.46 24.91
C VAL A 177 40.12 -8.79 24.55
N GLU A 178 40.14 -9.18 23.28
CA GLU A 178 40.83 -10.40 22.83
C GLU A 178 42.35 -10.32 23.07
N LYS A 179 42.97 -9.16 22.83
CA LYS A 179 44.40 -8.94 23.14
C LYS A 179 44.67 -9.02 24.65
N ILE A 180 43.87 -8.35 25.47
CA ILE A 180 44.00 -8.40 26.94
C ILE A 180 43.78 -9.84 27.43
N SER A 181 42.80 -10.55 26.88
CA SER A 181 42.55 -11.95 27.21
C SER A 181 43.75 -12.82 26.83
N ALA A 182 44.33 -12.64 25.64
CA ALA A 182 45.49 -13.38 25.18
C ALA A 182 46.77 -13.07 25.98
N GLU A 183 46.96 -11.82 26.42
CA GLU A 183 48.07 -11.40 27.30
C GLU A 183 47.87 -11.87 28.74
N SER A 184 46.62 -12.02 29.20
CA SER A 184 46.30 -12.53 30.54
C SER A 184 46.40 -14.06 30.69
N CYS A 185 46.70 -14.79 29.61
CA CYS A 185 46.88 -16.25 29.59
C CYS A 185 48.12 -16.76 30.35
N GLY A 186 48.73 -15.95 31.22
CA GLY A 186 49.75 -16.39 32.19
C GLY A 186 49.17 -16.97 33.48
N ASN A 187 47.89 -16.71 33.81
CA ASN A 187 47.25 -17.26 35.01
C ASN A 187 45.84 -17.76 34.67
N GLY A 188 45.63 -19.07 34.82
CA GLY A 188 44.34 -19.72 34.61
C GLY A 188 43.20 -19.16 35.47
N PRO A 189 41.94 -19.50 35.17
CA PRO A 189 40.75 -18.76 35.63
C PRO A 189 40.41 -18.94 37.12
N TYR A 190 41.31 -19.49 37.94
CA TYR A 190 41.03 -19.73 39.37
C TYR A 190 42.32 -19.80 40.19
N ARG A 191 42.95 -18.65 40.47
CA ARG A 191 43.89 -18.57 41.60
C ARG A 191 43.82 -17.22 42.28
N VAL A 192 42.70 -16.96 42.93
CA VAL A 192 42.63 -15.96 44.00
C VAL A 192 43.26 -16.58 45.24
N TYR A 193 44.54 -16.29 45.48
CA TYR A 193 45.22 -16.68 46.72
C TYR A 193 44.73 -15.77 47.84
N ILE A 194 43.68 -16.18 48.53
CA ILE A 194 43.21 -15.52 49.76
C ILE A 194 44.20 -15.86 50.88
N ASN A 195 45.17 -14.98 51.11
CA ASN A 195 46.02 -15.09 52.30
C ASN A 195 45.18 -14.68 53.52
N LYS A 196 44.88 -15.67 54.36
CA LYS A 196 43.85 -15.67 55.41
C LYS A 196 44.22 -14.89 56.68
N LYS A 197 44.98 -13.79 56.54
CA LYS A 197 45.45 -12.98 57.68
C LYS A 197 45.57 -11.50 57.29
N ASN A 198 44.45 -10.78 57.20
CA ASN A 198 44.43 -9.42 57.73
C ASN A 198 43.02 -9.05 58.22
N THR A 199 42.92 -9.16 59.54
CA THR A 199 41.83 -8.82 60.45
C THR A 199 41.31 -7.40 60.29
N LEU A 200 40.01 -7.28 59.97
CA LEU A 200 39.01 -6.74 60.90
C LEU A 200 39.50 -5.63 61.87
N ARG A 201 39.99 -4.49 61.36
CA ARG A 201 40.47 -3.39 62.22
C ARG A 201 39.81 -2.02 62.02
N HIS A 202 38.81 -1.87 61.16
CA HIS A 202 38.23 -0.55 60.89
C HIS A 202 36.70 -0.53 60.82
N LEU A 203 36.03 -1.21 61.75
CA LEU A 203 34.58 -1.06 61.95
C LEU A 203 34.29 -0.63 63.40
N THR A 204 34.75 0.56 63.80
CA THR A 204 34.14 1.29 64.91
C THR A 204 34.48 2.78 64.85
N LYS A 205 33.39 3.58 64.90
CA LYS A 205 33.26 5.03 65.23
C LYS A 205 33.56 6.01 64.08
N GLU A 206 32.53 6.66 63.54
CA GLU A 206 31.96 7.94 64.00
C GLU A 206 33.03 9.04 63.97
N ASP A 207 33.08 9.82 62.88
CA ASP A 207 33.26 11.27 62.98
C ASP A 207 32.97 11.98 61.65
N SER A 208 32.24 13.10 61.78
CA SER A 208 31.77 14.02 60.74
C SER A 208 32.88 14.58 59.84
N PRO A 209 32.63 14.82 58.54
CA PRO A 209 33.56 15.60 57.72
C PRO A 209 33.21 17.10 57.81
N GLY A 210 33.89 17.81 58.72
CA GLY A 210 34.09 19.26 58.63
C GLY A 210 35.36 19.59 57.80
N PRO A 211 35.42 20.75 57.13
CA PRO A 211 36.37 21.01 56.04
C PRO A 211 37.66 21.70 56.52
N SER A 212 38.83 21.29 56.00
CA SER A 212 40.05 22.13 55.87
C SER A 212 41.13 21.38 55.06
N THR A 213 41.45 21.83 53.84
CA THR A 213 42.57 22.70 53.42
C THR A 213 43.93 22.02 53.22
N SER A 214 44.58 22.40 52.11
CA SER A 214 45.98 22.18 51.69
C SER A 214 46.28 20.76 51.16
N CYS A 215 46.98 20.54 50.04
CA CYS A 215 48.11 21.26 49.49
C CYS A 215 48.16 21.23 47.95
N VAL A 216 48.41 22.41 47.40
CA VAL A 216 49.19 22.79 46.20
C VAL A 216 49.83 21.67 45.36
N LEU A 217 49.52 21.67 44.06
CA LEU A 217 50.51 21.54 42.99
C LEU A 217 50.01 22.29 41.74
N GLU A 218 50.60 23.45 41.48
CA GLU A 218 50.43 24.22 40.26
C GLU A 218 51.13 23.53 39.08
N SER A 219 50.47 23.46 37.93
CA SER A 219 51.09 23.62 36.61
C SER A 219 50.04 24.01 35.57
N LYS A 220 49.88 25.33 35.45
CA LYS A 220 49.44 26.17 34.34
C LYS A 220 49.03 25.48 33.02
N SER A 221 47.78 25.69 32.61
CA SER A 221 47.51 26.14 31.23
C SER A 221 46.17 26.90 31.10
N ARG A 222 46.30 28.22 30.89
CA ARG A 222 45.44 29.17 30.16
C ARG A 222 43.92 29.17 30.43
N LYS A 223 43.51 30.25 31.11
CA LYS A 223 42.15 30.77 31.21
C LYS A 223 41.61 31.17 29.83
N ILE A 224 40.40 30.74 29.50
CA ILE A 224 39.47 31.49 28.67
C ILE A 224 38.24 31.72 29.55
N ASP A 225 38.07 32.96 29.99
CA ASP A 225 36.85 33.41 30.63
C ASP A 225 35.76 33.53 29.55
N ALA A 226 34.75 32.66 29.63
CA ALA A 226 33.48 32.87 28.97
C ALA A 226 32.37 32.49 29.95
N ASN A 227 31.74 33.51 30.51
CA ASN A 227 30.49 33.41 31.26
C ASN A 227 29.41 32.80 30.35
N ILE A 228 29.17 31.49 30.48
CA ILE A 228 27.96 30.85 29.95
C ILE A 228 27.13 30.41 31.15
N VAL A 229 26.03 31.11 31.37
CA VAL A 229 24.92 30.67 32.22
C VAL A 229 24.39 29.36 31.64
N VAL A 230 24.87 28.24 32.16
CA VAL A 230 24.29 26.92 31.90
C VAL A 230 22.99 26.85 32.70
N LYS A 231 21.86 27.13 32.03
CA LYS A 231 20.55 26.71 32.55
C LYS A 231 20.60 25.20 32.73
N ARG A 232 20.73 24.74 33.99
CA ARG A 232 20.58 23.33 34.37
C ARG A 232 19.25 22.84 33.79
N ARG A 233 19.30 21.90 32.84
CA ARG A 233 18.12 21.13 32.46
C ARG A 233 17.76 20.23 33.64
N LEU A 234 16.49 20.25 34.03
CA LEU A 234 15.91 19.24 34.90
C LEU A 234 16.16 17.85 34.29
N PRO A 235 16.43 16.81 35.10
CA PRO A 235 16.54 15.45 34.59
C PRO A 235 15.22 15.06 33.89
N PRO A 236 15.28 14.26 32.81
CA PRO A 236 14.07 13.80 32.14
C PRO A 236 13.22 13.01 33.13
N SER A 237 11.92 13.31 33.16
CA SER A 237 10.94 12.55 33.94
C SER A 237 11.12 11.06 33.66
N GLU A 238 11.39 10.28 34.71
CA GLU A 238 11.64 8.85 34.64
C GLU A 238 10.51 8.15 33.88
N SER A 239 10.78 7.79 32.63
CA SER A 239 9.91 6.90 31.86
C SER A 239 10.07 5.49 32.42
N ASN A 240 9.29 5.20 33.46
CA ASN A 240 9.32 3.93 34.16
C ASN A 240 8.95 2.80 33.19
N PHE A 241 9.89 1.89 32.90
CA PHE A 241 9.78 0.83 31.88
C PHE A 241 8.50 0.00 32.03
N PHE A 242 8.04 -0.21 33.26
CA PHE A 242 6.78 -0.89 33.56
C PHE A 242 5.54 -0.17 33.04
N SER A 243 5.51 1.18 33.07
CA SER A 243 4.41 1.96 32.47
C SER A 243 4.40 1.88 30.94
N LEU A 244 5.58 1.72 30.33
CA LEU A 244 5.68 1.50 28.89
C LEU A 244 5.19 0.11 28.50
N MET A 245 5.63 -0.93 29.21
CA MET A 245 5.20 -2.31 28.96
C MET A 245 3.70 -2.52 29.17
N LYS A 246 3.12 -1.86 30.18
CA LYS A 246 1.67 -1.88 30.39
C LYS A 246 0.90 -1.26 29.22
N LYS A 247 1.33 -0.11 28.71
CA LYS A 247 0.73 0.53 27.53
C LYS A 247 0.84 -0.35 26.27
N VAL A 248 1.95 -1.06 26.09
CA VAL A 248 2.11 -1.98 24.96
C VAL A 248 1.17 -3.18 25.07
N GLY A 249 0.95 -3.71 26.28
CA GLY A 249 -0.05 -4.74 26.54
C GLY A 249 -1.47 -4.27 26.21
N ASP A 250 -1.85 -3.07 26.68
CA ASP A 250 -3.18 -2.49 26.42
C ASP A 250 -3.43 -2.26 24.91
N ILE A 251 -2.40 -1.89 24.15
CA ILE A 251 -2.49 -1.75 22.68
C ILE A 251 -2.70 -3.11 22.00
N HIS A 252 -2.07 -4.17 22.48
CA HIS A 252 -2.22 -5.50 21.89
C HIS A 252 -3.65 -6.03 22.09
N CYS A 253 -4.24 -5.84 23.28
CA CYS A 253 -5.62 -6.25 23.56
C CYS A 253 -6.65 -5.52 22.67
N MET A 254 -6.42 -4.24 22.37
CA MET A 254 -7.30 -3.46 21.48
C MET A 254 -7.23 -3.92 20.01
N ILE A 255 -6.13 -4.52 19.58
CA ILE A 255 -5.96 -5.04 18.22
C ILE A 255 -6.74 -6.35 18.05
N ASP A 256 -6.73 -7.20 19.07
CA ASP A 256 -7.47 -8.47 19.06
C ASP A 256 -8.99 -8.24 18.99
N ASP A 257 -9.51 -7.20 19.65
CA ASP A 257 -10.93 -6.80 19.57
C ASP A 257 -11.31 -6.25 18.19
N ALA A 258 -10.40 -5.51 17.53
CA ALA A 258 -10.63 -4.96 16.19
C ALA A 258 -10.65 -6.06 15.12
N ASP A 259 -9.78 -7.07 15.25
CA ASP A 259 -9.75 -8.23 14.36
C ASP A 259 -11.01 -9.10 14.52
N HIS A 260 -11.54 -9.22 15.73
CA HIS A 260 -12.81 -9.90 15.98
C HIS A 260 -14.00 -9.20 15.30
N LEU A 261 -14.06 -7.86 15.39
CA LEU A 261 -15.06 -7.03 14.70
C LEU A 261 -14.93 -7.09 13.17
N TYR A 262 -13.70 -7.17 12.63
CA TYR A 262 -13.47 -7.32 11.20
C TYR A 262 -13.97 -8.69 10.69
N MET A 263 -13.74 -9.76 11.44
CA MET A 263 -14.20 -11.11 11.08
C MET A 263 -15.72 -11.26 11.17
N GLN A 264 -16.37 -10.57 12.11
CA GLN A 264 -17.83 -10.54 12.23
C GLN A 264 -18.49 -9.80 11.04
N ASN A 265 -17.89 -8.71 10.58
CA ASN A 265 -18.38 -7.97 9.40
C ASN A 265 -18.16 -8.75 8.09
N LEU A 266 -17.05 -9.49 7.97
CA LEU A 266 -16.78 -10.33 6.81
C LEU A 266 -17.79 -11.48 6.68
N THR A 267 -18.18 -12.08 7.81
CA THR A 267 -19.17 -13.17 7.85
C THR A 267 -20.58 -12.66 7.54
N PHE A 268 -20.97 -11.50 8.07
CA PHE A 268 -22.24 -10.86 7.74
C PHE A 268 -22.35 -10.49 6.25
N GLY A 269 -21.28 -9.94 5.66
CA GLY A 269 -21.23 -9.62 4.23
C GLY A 269 -21.31 -10.86 3.33
N ARG A 270 -20.73 -12.00 3.75
CA ARG A 270 -20.87 -13.29 3.03
C ARG A 270 -22.30 -13.83 3.11
N ALA A 271 -22.96 -13.69 4.25
CA ALA A 271 -24.36 -14.11 4.41
C ALA A 271 -25.31 -13.30 3.51
N GLN A 272 -25.14 -11.98 3.45
CA GLN A 272 -25.94 -11.12 2.56
C GLN A 272 -25.74 -11.46 1.07
N ASN A 273 -24.51 -11.71 0.65
CA ASN A 273 -24.22 -12.12 -0.73
C ASN A 273 -24.81 -13.50 -1.06
N ALA A 274 -24.81 -14.45 -0.12
CA ALA A 274 -25.44 -15.75 -0.31
C ALA A 274 -26.97 -15.64 -0.43
N ILE A 275 -27.60 -14.74 0.34
CA ILE A 275 -29.04 -14.45 0.24
C ILE A 275 -29.36 -13.81 -1.12
N ALA A 276 -28.57 -12.82 -1.56
CA ALA A 276 -28.74 -12.19 -2.87
C ALA A 276 -28.59 -13.18 -4.03
N TYR A 277 -27.65 -14.13 -3.92
CA TYR A 277 -27.45 -15.19 -4.91
C TYR A 277 -28.62 -16.20 -4.94
N LYS A 278 -29.18 -16.55 -3.78
CA LYS A 278 -30.38 -17.41 -3.71
C LYS A 278 -31.61 -16.71 -4.30
N LEU A 279 -31.82 -15.43 -3.98
CA LEU A 279 -32.94 -14.65 -4.52
C LEU A 279 -32.86 -14.48 -6.04
N THR A 280 -31.67 -14.20 -6.58
CA THR A 280 -31.48 -14.12 -8.05
C THR A 280 -31.69 -15.47 -8.74
N LYS A 281 -31.33 -16.59 -8.10
CA LYS A 281 -31.59 -17.93 -8.65
C LYS A 281 -33.09 -18.27 -8.67
N ILE A 282 -33.86 -17.86 -7.66
CA ILE A 282 -35.32 -18.04 -7.61
C ILE A 282 -35.99 -17.19 -8.70
N LEU A 283 -35.66 -15.90 -8.78
CA LEU A 283 -36.23 -14.98 -9.79
C LEU A 283 -35.94 -15.44 -11.22
N ASN A 284 -34.72 -15.93 -11.47
CA ASN A 284 -34.38 -16.47 -12.78
C ASN A 284 -35.10 -17.80 -13.07
N GLY A 285 -35.31 -18.65 -12.07
CA GLY A 285 -36.10 -19.89 -12.21
C GLY A 285 -37.56 -19.62 -12.57
N GLU A 286 -38.19 -18.64 -11.91
CA GLU A 286 -39.56 -18.22 -12.20
C GLU A 286 -39.70 -17.58 -13.60
N PHE A 287 -38.68 -16.83 -14.03
CA PHE A 287 -38.64 -16.24 -15.38
C PHE A 287 -38.60 -17.32 -16.47
N TYR A 288 -37.82 -18.40 -16.27
CA TYR A 288 -37.79 -19.54 -17.19
C TYR A 288 -39.09 -20.34 -17.19
N PHE A 289 -39.79 -20.44 -16.05
CA PHE A 289 -41.08 -21.12 -15.96
C PHE A 289 -42.19 -20.35 -16.68
N ARG A 290 -42.24 -19.02 -16.54
CA ARG A 290 -43.19 -18.15 -17.28
C ARG A 290 -42.99 -18.18 -18.79
N GLN A 291 -41.75 -18.19 -19.26
CA GLN A 291 -41.44 -18.19 -20.69
C GLN A 291 -41.79 -19.53 -21.36
N LYS A 292 -41.75 -20.64 -20.62
CA LYS A 292 -42.16 -21.96 -21.12
C LYS A 292 -43.67 -22.10 -21.25
N GLN A 293 -44.46 -21.44 -20.38
CA GLN A 293 -45.92 -21.43 -20.49
C GLN A 293 -46.44 -20.54 -21.64
N SER A 294 -45.76 -19.44 -21.97
CA SER A 294 -46.17 -18.58 -23.09
C SER A 294 -45.87 -19.16 -24.48
N GLY A 295 -45.11 -20.26 -24.57
CA GLY A 295 -44.73 -20.92 -25.83
C GLY A 295 -45.69 -22.00 -26.32
N MET A 296 -46.69 -22.42 -25.51
CA MET A 296 -47.62 -23.51 -25.85
C MET A 296 -48.92 -23.03 -26.53
N ALA A 297 -49.13 -21.73 -26.69
CA ALA A 297 -50.43 -21.17 -27.10
C ALA A 297 -50.41 -20.53 -28.50
N LYS A 298 -49.89 -21.20 -29.54
CA LYS A 298 -50.15 -20.84 -30.95
C LYS A 298 -50.09 -22.06 -31.88
N HIS A 299 -51.22 -22.75 -32.04
CA HIS A 299 -51.52 -23.53 -33.25
C HIS A 299 -52.65 -22.80 -34.00
N PRO A 300 -52.50 -22.49 -35.30
CA PRO A 300 -53.57 -21.91 -36.09
C PRO A 300 -54.56 -23.00 -36.51
N LEU A 301 -55.84 -22.77 -36.22
CA LEU A 301 -56.96 -23.47 -36.83
C LEU A 301 -56.99 -23.14 -38.32
N ALA A 302 -56.68 -24.13 -39.15
CA ALA A 302 -57.09 -24.17 -40.53
C ALA A 302 -58.60 -24.47 -40.57
N HIS A 303 -59.37 -23.62 -41.23
CA HIS A 303 -60.74 -23.94 -41.63
C HIS A 303 -60.86 -23.81 -43.15
N HIS A 304 -61.41 -24.89 -43.70
CA HIS A 304 -61.99 -25.07 -45.02
C HIS A 304 -63.05 -24.03 -45.35
#